data_AF-A0A7W0LIC1-F1
#
_entry.id   AF-A0A7W0LIC1-F1
#
_cell.length_a   1.000
_cell.length_b   1.000
_cell.length_c   1.000
_cell.angle_alpha   90.00
_cell.angle_beta   90.00
_cell.angle_gamma   90.00
#
_symmetry.space_group_name_H-M   'P 1'
#
loop_
_entity.id
_entity.type
_entity.pdbx_description
1 polymer ?
#
loop_
_entity_poly.entity_id
_entity_poly.type
_entity_poly.pdbx_seq_one_letter_code
_entity_poly.pdbx_strand_id
1 'polypeptide(L)'
;MLKYLCAPLALLALAVAGCGEDKPSKKEFVADLDAVCKKSNEKIQKLDNPTTIKQIPTFVRESRVVLDDSIKEAEKLELPDEDGDKFKSYISDSKKSLSALNELEQAAEQDNEAEIKRIFTETTRDNQKRDAEAKRLGLKQCGSG
;
A
#
# COMPACT_ATOMS: atom_id res chain seq x y z
N MET A 1 40.06 32.88 28.00
CA MET A 1 40.84 31.78 27.39
C MET A 1 39.82 30.69 27.08
N LEU A 2 39.47 30.32 25.85
CA LEU A 2 40.27 29.98 24.67
C LEU A 2 39.50 30.39 23.37
N LYS A 3 40.19 30.39 22.23
CA LYS A 3 39.95 31.19 21.02
C LYS A 3 39.92 30.26 19.80
N TYR A 4 38.86 30.30 18.97
CA TYR A 4 38.76 29.75 17.60
C TYR A 4 37.64 30.59 16.91
N LEU A 5 37.82 31.44 15.89
CA LEU A 5 38.37 31.40 14.52
C LEU A 5 37.64 30.45 13.53
N CYS A 6 37.10 31.06 12.46
CA CYS A 6 36.73 30.54 11.12
C CYS A 6 35.57 29.53 10.96
N ALA A 7 34.47 29.99 10.34
CA ALA A 7 34.04 29.64 8.95
C ALA A 7 32.51 29.82 8.77
N PRO A 8 32.03 30.48 7.70
CA PRO A 8 30.61 30.55 7.38
C PRO A 8 30.24 29.32 6.56
N LEU A 9 29.57 28.34 7.16
CA LEU A 9 28.98 27.22 6.43
C LEU A 9 27.72 26.75 7.13
N ALA A 10 26.76 26.31 6.31
CA ALA A 10 25.50 25.66 6.65
C ALA A 10 24.30 26.60 6.90
N LEU A 11 23.68 27.01 5.79
CA LEU A 11 22.22 27.12 5.70
C LEU A 11 21.71 25.92 4.89
N LEU A 12 21.87 24.72 5.45
CA LEU A 12 20.92 23.64 5.16
C LEU A 12 19.74 23.88 6.09
N ALA A 13 18.66 24.46 5.55
CA ALA A 13 17.36 24.44 6.18
C ALA A 13 16.83 22.98 6.16
N LEU A 14 17.40 22.14 7.03
CA LEU A 14 16.73 20.96 7.53
C LEU A 14 15.62 21.48 8.44
N ALA A 15 14.46 21.76 7.85
CA ALA A 15 13.21 21.79 8.60
C ALA A 15 12.94 20.37 9.09
N VAL A 16 13.63 19.97 10.16
CA VAL A 16 13.19 18.86 10.99
C VAL A 16 11.98 19.41 11.73
N ALA A 17 10.80 19.25 11.13
CA ALA A 17 9.55 19.39 11.86
C ALA A 17 9.45 18.20 12.82
N GLY A 18 10.18 18.29 13.93
CA GLY A 18 10.04 17.45 15.09
C GLY A 18 9.80 18.37 16.28
N CYS A 19 8.54 18.66 16.58
CA CYS A 19 8.09 19.30 17.82
C CYS A 19 6.60 18.95 18.02
N GLY A 20 6.32 18.03 18.95
CA GLY A 20 4.97 17.67 19.40
C GLY A 20 4.69 16.17 19.23
N GLU A 21 4.56 15.43 20.32
CA GLU A 21 4.03 14.05 20.38
C GLU A 21 2.53 14.00 20.08
N ASP A 22 2.05 14.84 19.17
CA ASP A 22 0.65 14.93 18.79
C ASP A 22 0.42 14.03 17.58
N LYS A 23 -0.51 13.08 17.74
CA LYS A 23 -0.92 12.18 16.65
C LYS A 23 -1.41 13.00 15.45
N PRO A 24 -1.24 12.50 14.20
CA PRO A 24 -1.70 13.21 13.03
C PRO A 24 -3.21 13.41 13.09
N SER A 25 -3.68 14.52 12.52
CA SER A 25 -5.10 14.69 12.29
C SER A 25 -5.61 13.63 11.31
N LYS A 26 -6.92 13.36 11.37
CA LYS A 26 -7.59 12.48 10.40
C LYS A 26 -7.26 12.83 8.95
N LYS A 27 -7.18 14.13 8.64
CA LYS A 27 -6.93 14.64 7.29
C LYS A 27 -5.50 14.36 6.84
N GLU A 28 -4.51 14.52 7.72
CA GLU A 28 -3.11 14.22 7.43
C GLU A 28 -2.92 12.73 7.20
N PHE A 29 -3.43 11.89 8.10
CA PHE A 29 -3.40 10.44 7.94
C PHE A 29 -4.03 9.97 6.61
N VAL A 30 -5.21 10.50 6.25
CA VAL A 30 -5.87 10.19 4.98
C VAL A 30 -5.01 10.61 3.78
N ALA A 31 -4.39 11.79 3.83
CA ALA A 31 -3.55 12.28 2.75
C ALA A 31 -2.30 11.41 2.56
N ASP A 32 -1.66 11.00 3.65
CA ASP A 32 -0.47 10.14 3.62
C ASP A 32 -0.80 8.75 3.09
N LEU A 33 -1.91 8.15 3.55
CA LEU A 33 -2.33 6.83 3.07
C LEU A 33 -2.78 6.87 1.60
N ASP A 34 -3.48 7.93 1.16
CA ASP A 34 -3.79 8.11 -0.27
C ASP A 34 -2.54 8.30 -1.12
N ALA A 35 -1.48 8.93 -0.60
CA ALA A 35 -0.21 9.06 -1.30
C ALA A 35 0.46 7.69 -1.50
N VAL A 36 0.44 6.83 -0.48
CA VAL A 36 0.91 5.43 -0.58
C VAL A 36 0.13 4.69 -1.67
N CYS A 37 -1.21 4.76 -1.64
CA CYS A 37 -2.05 4.10 -2.64
C CYS A 37 -1.88 4.65 -4.05
N LYS A 38 -1.70 5.97 -4.21
CA LYS A 38 -1.42 6.56 -5.53
C LYS A 38 -0.13 5.98 -6.10
N LYS A 39 0.93 5.91 -5.29
CA LYS A 39 2.22 5.38 -5.69
C LYS A 39 2.14 3.90 -6.09
N SER A 40 1.42 3.07 -5.33
CA SER A 40 1.25 1.66 -5.69
C SER A 40 0.37 1.49 -6.93
N ASN A 41 -0.72 2.25 -7.07
CA ASN A 41 -1.56 2.26 -8.27
C ASN A 41 -0.76 2.62 -9.53
N GLU A 42 0.10 3.65 -9.46
CA GLU A 42 0.98 4.03 -10.58
C GLU A 42 1.98 2.94 -10.96
N LYS A 43 2.45 2.14 -9.99
CA LYS A 43 3.32 0.98 -10.26
C LYS A 43 2.51 -0.16 -10.90
N ILE A 44 1.32 -0.48 -10.37
CA ILE A 44 0.43 -1.53 -10.94
C ILE A 44 0.00 -1.19 -12.36
N GLN A 45 -0.36 0.06 -12.65
CA GLN A 45 -0.77 0.50 -13.99
C GLN A 45 0.32 0.38 -15.07
N LYS A 46 1.59 0.26 -14.65
CA LYS A 46 2.72 0.04 -15.55
C LYS A 46 3.02 -1.44 -15.78
N LEU A 47 2.37 -2.33 -15.05
CA LEU A 47 2.53 -3.77 -15.25
C LEU A 47 1.70 -4.21 -16.46
N ASP A 48 2.25 -5.14 -17.23
CA ASP A 48 1.52 -5.75 -18.33
C ASP A 48 0.46 -6.71 -17.78
N ASN A 49 -0.80 -6.45 -18.14
CA ASN A 49 -1.89 -7.36 -17.78
C ASN A 49 -1.70 -8.72 -18.47
N PRO A 50 -1.80 -9.84 -17.74
CA PRO A 50 -1.63 -11.16 -18.33
C PRO A 50 -2.80 -11.46 -19.27
N THR A 51 -2.47 -11.80 -20.52
CA THR A 51 -3.40 -12.24 -21.56
C THR A 51 -3.43 -13.76 -21.73
N THR A 52 -2.49 -14.46 -21.06
CA THR A 52 -2.37 -15.92 -21.06
C THR A 52 -1.97 -16.42 -19.68
N ILE A 53 -2.28 -17.68 -19.36
CA ILE A 53 -1.92 -18.30 -18.07
C ILE A 53 -0.41 -18.26 -17.82
N LYS A 54 0.39 -18.44 -18.87
CA LYS A 54 1.87 -18.40 -18.80
C LYS A 54 2.43 -17.05 -18.37
N GLN A 55 1.68 -15.96 -18.54
CA GLN A 55 2.09 -14.62 -18.10
C GLN A 55 1.74 -14.34 -16.64
N ILE A 56 0.82 -15.11 -16.05
CA ILE A 56 0.33 -14.90 -14.68
C ILE A 56 1.46 -14.94 -13.64
N PRO A 57 2.42 -15.91 -13.65
CA PRO A 57 3.47 -15.93 -12.63
C PRO A 57 4.33 -14.65 -12.62
N THR A 58 4.64 -14.08 -13.80
CA THR A 58 5.39 -12.82 -13.89
C THR A 58 4.58 -11.66 -13.33
N PHE A 59 3.33 -11.52 -13.77
CA PHE A 59 2.42 -10.49 -13.27
C PHE A 59 2.24 -10.57 -11.74
N VAL A 60 2.08 -11.78 -11.20
CA VAL A 60 1.96 -12.02 -9.76
C VAL A 60 3.21 -11.56 -9.02
N ARG A 61 4.41 -11.96 -9.45
CA ARG A 61 5.65 -11.57 -8.76
C ARG A 61 5.82 -10.05 -8.72
N GLU A 62 5.55 -9.37 -9.83
CA GLU A 62 5.64 -7.91 -9.91
C GLU A 62 4.57 -7.24 -9.03
N SER A 63 3.33 -7.70 -9.10
CA SER A 63 2.22 -7.18 -8.27
C SER A 63 2.48 -7.38 -6.78
N ARG A 64 3.05 -8.53 -6.38
CA ARG A 64 3.40 -8.83 -4.98
C ARG A 64 4.40 -7.84 -4.42
N VAL A 65 5.45 -7.50 -5.18
CA VAL A 65 6.44 -6.49 -4.75
C VAL A 65 5.76 -5.15 -4.53
N VAL A 66 4.90 -4.72 -5.45
CA VAL A 66 4.20 -3.44 -5.33
C VAL A 66 3.26 -3.41 -4.12
N LEU A 67 2.49 -4.48 -3.91
CA LEU A 67 1.51 -4.56 -2.83
C LEU A 67 2.18 -4.70 -1.45
N ASP A 68 3.24 -5.50 -1.35
CA ASP A 68 4.02 -5.66 -0.11
C ASP A 68 4.71 -4.34 0.29
N ASP A 69 5.31 -3.63 -0.67
CA ASP A 69 5.83 -2.28 -0.45
C ASP A 69 4.74 -1.32 0.06
N SER A 70 3.57 -1.34 -0.59
CA SER A 70 2.44 -0.48 -0.21
C SER A 70 1.95 -0.75 1.21
N ILE A 71 1.85 -2.02 1.61
CA ILE A 71 1.44 -2.42 2.96
C ILE A 71 2.48 -1.98 3.98
N LYS A 72 3.78 -2.22 3.71
CA LYS A 72 4.88 -1.80 4.60
C LYS A 72 4.98 -0.29 4.75
N GLU A 73 4.72 0.47 3.69
CA GLU A 73 4.68 1.93 3.75
C GLU A 73 3.47 2.41 4.56
N ALA A 74 2.29 1.82 4.35
CA ALA A 74 1.10 2.14 5.12
C ALA A 74 1.25 1.81 6.61
N GLU A 75 1.81 0.65 6.98
CA GLU A 75 2.03 0.23 8.37
C GLU A 75 3.00 1.13 9.15
N LYS A 76 3.79 1.96 8.45
CA LYS A 76 4.69 2.95 9.06
C LYS A 76 4.04 4.30 9.31
N LEU A 77 2.82 4.51 8.81
CA LEU A 77 2.10 5.76 9.03
C LEU A 77 1.70 5.88 10.49
N GLU A 78 1.83 7.09 11.03
CA GLU A 78 1.23 7.41 12.32
C GLU A 78 -0.30 7.44 12.17
N LEU A 79 -0.99 6.93 13.19
CA LEU A 79 -2.44 6.77 13.16
C LEU A 79 -3.10 7.74 14.15
N PRO A 80 -4.23 8.38 13.79
CA PRO A 80 -5.09 9.01 14.77
C PRO A 80 -5.72 7.94 15.67
N ASP A 81 -6.02 8.30 16.93
CA ASP A 81 -6.57 7.36 17.93
C ASP A 81 -7.84 6.64 17.46
N GLU A 82 -8.71 7.34 16.75
CA GLU A 82 -10.05 6.88 16.35
C GLU A 82 -10.09 5.90 15.16
N ASP A 83 -8.97 5.71 14.44
CA ASP A 83 -8.94 4.87 13.23
C ASP A 83 -8.14 3.58 13.36
N GLY A 84 -7.53 3.32 14.51
CA GLY A 84 -6.65 2.15 14.70
C GLY A 84 -7.28 0.84 14.22
N ASP A 85 -8.53 0.55 14.59
CA ASP A 85 -9.18 -0.71 14.20
C ASP A 85 -9.66 -0.74 12.76
N LYS A 86 -10.08 0.40 12.19
CA LYS A 86 -10.42 0.52 10.77
C LYS A 86 -9.18 0.31 9.91
N PHE A 87 -8.05 0.89 10.32
CA PHE A 87 -6.78 0.75 9.63
C PHE A 87 -6.24 -0.68 9.73
N LYS A 88 -6.28 -1.32 10.91
CA LYS A 88 -5.94 -2.75 11.04
C LYS A 88 -6.79 -3.63 10.12
N SER A 89 -8.08 -3.35 10.00
CA SER A 89 -8.99 -4.08 9.11
C SER A 89 -8.60 -3.88 7.64
N TYR A 90 -8.33 -2.64 7.23
CA TYR A 90 -7.83 -2.31 5.89
C TYR A 90 -6.50 -3.01 5.55
N ILE A 91 -5.53 -3.03 6.48
CA ILE A 91 -4.25 -3.75 6.30
C ILE A 91 -4.47 -5.26 6.23
N SER A 92 -5.34 -5.81 7.08
CA SER A 92 -5.68 -7.24 7.06
C SER A 92 -6.28 -7.65 5.71
N ASP A 93 -7.22 -6.88 5.18
CA ASP A 93 -7.81 -7.15 3.87
C ASP A 93 -6.80 -6.98 2.73
N SER A 94 -5.89 -6.01 2.83
CA SER A 94 -4.78 -5.85 1.86
C SER A 94 -3.82 -7.05 1.86
N LYS A 95 -3.56 -7.65 3.03
CA LYS A 95 -2.76 -8.88 3.15
C LYS A 95 -3.47 -10.11 2.57
N LYS A 96 -4.80 -10.14 2.53
CA LYS A 96 -5.55 -11.20 1.81
C LYS A 96 -5.31 -11.11 0.31
N SER A 97 -5.23 -9.90 -0.26
CA SER A 97 -4.86 -9.71 -1.67
C SER A 97 -3.45 -10.26 -1.96
N LEU A 98 -2.48 -10.13 -1.04
CA LEU A 98 -1.16 -10.78 -1.17
C LEU A 98 -1.26 -12.32 -1.16
N SER A 99 -2.11 -12.89 -0.31
CA SER A 99 -2.33 -14.34 -0.27
C SER A 99 -2.95 -14.85 -1.58
N ALA A 100 -3.95 -14.14 -2.09
CA ALA A 100 -4.61 -14.49 -3.36
C ALA A 100 -3.63 -14.47 -4.55
N LEU A 101 -2.63 -13.57 -4.54
CA LEU A 101 -1.56 -13.59 -5.53
C LEU A 101 -0.74 -14.89 -5.46
N ASN A 102 -0.42 -15.40 -4.27
CA ASN A 102 0.30 -16.68 -4.12
C ASN A 102 -0.53 -17.86 -4.64
N GLU A 103 -1.82 -17.89 -4.32
CA GLU A 103 -2.75 -18.92 -4.82
C GLU A 103 -2.85 -18.86 -6.35
N LEU A 104 -2.89 -17.65 -6.91
CA LEU A 104 -2.97 -17.43 -8.35
C LEU A 104 -1.71 -17.92 -9.08
N GLU A 105 -0.51 -17.71 -8.52
CA GLU A 105 0.74 -18.24 -9.05
C GLU A 105 0.72 -19.78 -9.06
N GLN A 106 0.33 -20.41 -7.95
CA GLN A 106 0.23 -21.87 -7.86
C GLN A 106 -0.79 -22.45 -8.84
N ALA A 107 -1.96 -21.81 -8.98
CA ALA A 107 -2.99 -22.25 -9.93
C ALA A 107 -2.51 -22.12 -11.38
N ALA A 108 -1.76 -21.05 -11.69
CA ALA A 108 -1.17 -20.86 -13.02
C ALA A 108 -0.06 -21.89 -13.33
N GLU A 109 0.79 -22.22 -12.36
CA GLU A 109 1.81 -23.28 -12.51
C GLU A 109 1.21 -24.66 -12.76
N GLN A 110 -0.02 -24.89 -12.29
CA GLN A 110 -0.76 -26.14 -12.47
C GLN A 110 -1.69 -26.13 -13.70
N ASP A 111 -1.70 -25.05 -14.50
CA ASP A 111 -2.68 -24.82 -15.58
C ASP A 111 -4.15 -25.02 -15.12
N ASN A 112 -4.43 -24.72 -13.86
CA ASN A 112 -5.73 -24.97 -13.24
C ASN A 112 -6.68 -23.79 -13.49
N GLU A 113 -7.27 -23.73 -14.69
CA GLU A 113 -8.18 -22.66 -15.09
C GLU A 113 -9.39 -22.46 -14.16
N ALA A 114 -9.94 -23.55 -13.62
CA ALA A 114 -11.09 -23.48 -12.73
C ALA A 114 -10.73 -22.74 -11.44
N GLU A 115 -9.55 -23.04 -10.90
CA GLU A 115 -9.02 -22.40 -9.71
C GLU A 115 -8.65 -20.94 -9.95
N ILE A 116 -8.01 -20.63 -11.09
CA ILE A 116 -7.73 -19.26 -11.51
C ILE A 116 -9.04 -18.42 -11.53
N LYS A 117 -10.11 -18.96 -12.14
CA LYS A 117 -11.42 -18.28 -12.20
C LYS A 117 -12.05 -18.10 -10.81
N ARG A 118 -11.92 -19.10 -9.93
CA ARG A 118 -12.36 -19.01 -8.53
C ARG A 118 -11.65 -17.87 -7.80
N ILE A 119 -10.31 -17.86 -7.87
CA ILE A 119 -9.47 -16.84 -7.22
C ILE A 119 -9.81 -15.43 -7.72
N PHE A 120 -9.98 -15.23 -9.02
CA PHE A 120 -10.39 -13.91 -9.55
C PHE A 120 -11.75 -13.46 -9.00
N THR A 121 -12.71 -14.38 -8.91
CA THR A 121 -14.06 -14.08 -8.38
C THR A 121 -14.00 -13.68 -6.91
N GLU A 122 -13.25 -14.44 -6.10
CA GLU A 122 -13.08 -14.16 -4.67
C GLU A 122 -12.29 -12.88 -4.42
N THR A 123 -11.19 -12.68 -5.14
CA THR A 123 -10.36 -11.48 -5.04
C THR A 123 -11.15 -10.23 -5.42
N THR A 124 -12.00 -10.30 -6.46
CA THR A 124 -12.88 -9.18 -6.83
C THR A 124 -13.82 -8.82 -5.68
N ARG A 125 -14.42 -9.82 -5.03
CA ARG A 125 -15.31 -9.61 -3.90
C ARG A 125 -14.59 -9.02 -2.69
N ASP A 126 -13.38 -9.49 -2.41
CA ASP A 126 -12.60 -9.00 -1.28
C ASP A 126 -12.04 -7.60 -1.53
N ASN A 127 -11.64 -7.27 -2.76
CA ASN A 127 -11.28 -5.91 -3.15
C ASN A 127 -12.46 -4.95 -2.98
N GLN A 128 -13.70 -5.36 -3.34
CA GLN A 128 -14.89 -4.53 -3.09
C GLN A 128 -15.12 -4.24 -1.60
N LYS A 129 -14.84 -5.21 -0.71
CA LYS A 129 -14.92 -5.00 0.75
C LYS A 129 -13.83 -4.03 1.21
N ARG A 130 -12.58 -4.25 0.77
CA ARG A 130 -11.44 -3.38 1.06
C ARG A 130 -11.72 -1.93 0.62
N ASP A 131 -12.31 -1.75 -0.57
CA ASP A 131 -12.67 -0.43 -1.10
C ASP A 131 -13.76 0.25 -0.27
N ALA A 132 -14.71 -0.51 0.26
CA ALA A 132 -15.71 0.02 1.18
C ALA A 132 -15.09 0.48 2.51
N GLU A 133 -14.13 -0.27 3.06
CA GLU A 133 -13.37 0.14 4.25
C GLU A 133 -12.48 1.35 3.97
N ALA A 134 -11.84 1.41 2.80
CA ALA A 134 -11.06 2.57 2.37
C ALA A 134 -11.93 3.85 2.30
N LYS A 135 -13.15 3.74 1.76
CA LYS A 135 -14.11 4.85 1.74
C LYS A 135 -14.55 5.27 3.15
N ARG A 136 -14.74 4.32 4.08
CA ARG A 136 -15.04 4.62 5.49
C ARG A 136 -13.88 5.29 6.22
N LEU A 137 -12.65 5.02 5.79
CA LEU A 137 -11.45 5.74 6.23
C LEU A 137 -11.33 7.14 5.62
N GLY A 138 -12.12 7.48 4.60
CA GLY A 138 -12.06 8.77 3.90
C GLY A 138 -11.08 8.80 2.73
N LEU A 139 -10.52 7.64 2.35
CA LEU A 139 -9.53 7.49 1.29
C LEU A 139 -10.19 7.60 -0.09
N LYS A 140 -9.45 8.17 -1.04
CA LYS A 140 -9.89 8.35 -2.43
C LYS A 140 -9.11 7.49 -3.41
N GLN A 141 -7.83 7.25 -3.12
CA GLN A 141 -6.92 6.48 -3.99
C GLN A 141 -6.97 4.98 -3.68
N CYS A 142 -7.13 4.62 -2.40
CA CYS A 142 -7.10 3.23 -1.95
C CYS A 142 -8.39 2.42 -2.21
N GLY A 143 -9.47 3.07 -2.64
CA GLY A 143 -10.81 2.46 -2.80
C GLY A 143 -11.38 2.56 -4.22
N SER A 144 -10.49 2.58 -5.21
CA SER A 144 -10.79 2.83 -6.63
C SER A 144 -10.08 1.82 -7.58
N GLY A 145 -9.62 0.68 -7.07
CA GLY A 145 -8.74 -0.26 -7.79
C GLY A 145 -9.19 -1.71 -7.72
#